data_AF-A0A9D5Z7G3-F1
#
_entry.id   AF-A0A9D5Z7G3-F1
#
_cell.length_a   1.000
_cell.length_b   1.000
_cell.length_c   1.000
_cell.angle_alpha   90.00
_cell.angle_beta   90.00
_cell.angle_gamma   90.00
#
_symmetry.space_group_name_H-M   'P 1'
#
loop_
_entity.id
_entity.type
_entity.pdbx_description
1 polymer ?
#
loop_
_entity_poly.entity_id
_entity_poly.type
_entity_poly.pdbx_seq_one_letter_code
_entity_poly.pdbx_strand_id
1 'polypeptide(L)'
;MDRSQKQPKCSANPHQHDIRQASFPESHLQQTPAWQFHLCDREHPLWGWDTLGEQGIISLLRQQLQSFESMTWSEIDRVSGGRIVGTNHHSLTVDGFTKGARDRLDEIFKGKIEELFSLRINNTVRIYGIREGRVLKRIWHDPHHGTNNDSFTDHLGQQAMPVGFSLCVEWARHPFPFFHPCAFNLVSA
;
A
#
# COMPACT_ATOMS: atom_id res chain seq x y z
N MET A 1 39.25 14.70 -63.10
CA MET A 1 39.46 15.16 -61.71
C MET A 1 38.68 14.22 -60.81
N ASP A 2 39.37 13.24 -60.23
CA ASP A 2 38.76 12.17 -59.42
C ASP A 2 38.70 12.60 -57.95
N ARG A 3 37.49 12.70 -57.39
CA ARG A 3 37.25 13.04 -55.98
C ARG A 3 37.13 11.75 -55.19
N SER A 4 38.26 11.25 -54.68
CA SER A 4 38.25 10.17 -53.70
C SER A 4 37.71 10.70 -52.37
N GLN A 5 36.54 10.20 -51.95
CA GLN A 5 35.97 10.48 -50.63
C GLN A 5 36.76 9.71 -49.56
N LYS A 6 37.38 10.42 -48.62
CA LYS A 6 37.93 9.80 -47.40
C LYS A 6 36.82 9.63 -46.38
N GLN A 7 36.52 8.39 -46.00
CA GLN A 7 35.70 8.11 -44.83
C GLN A 7 36.55 8.19 -43.55
N PRO A 8 36.03 8.79 -42.46
CA PRO A 8 36.70 8.78 -41.17
C PRO A 8 36.64 7.36 -40.58
N LYS A 9 37.80 6.83 -40.16
CA LYS A 9 37.87 5.58 -39.39
C LYS A 9 37.43 5.87 -37.95
N CYS A 10 36.17 5.60 -37.62
CA CYS A 10 35.76 5.48 -36.22
C CYS A 10 36.26 4.14 -35.69
N SER A 11 37.36 4.14 -34.93
CA SER A 11 37.84 2.98 -34.18
C SER A 11 37.34 3.03 -32.74
N ALA A 12 36.10 2.59 -32.53
CA ALA A 12 35.65 2.13 -31.22
C ALA A 12 34.45 1.23 -31.46
N ASN A 13 34.60 -0.07 -31.18
CA ASN A 13 33.45 -0.95 -31.06
C ASN A 13 32.78 -0.54 -29.75
N PRO A 14 31.57 0.04 -29.74
CA PRO A 14 30.92 0.35 -28.47
C PRO A 14 30.71 -0.97 -27.75
N HIS A 15 31.29 -1.12 -26.56
CA HIS A 15 30.90 -2.22 -25.68
C HIS A 15 29.39 -2.11 -25.51
N GLN A 16 28.65 -3.06 -26.09
CA GLN A 16 27.22 -3.19 -25.84
C GLN A 16 27.09 -3.37 -24.33
N HIS A 17 26.58 -2.36 -23.65
CA HIS A 17 26.00 -2.60 -22.34
C HIS A 17 24.78 -3.47 -22.60
N ASP A 18 24.90 -4.76 -22.23
CA ASP A 18 23.72 -5.60 -22.09
C ASP A 18 22.79 -4.91 -21.10
N ILE A 19 21.68 -4.40 -21.62
CA ILE A 19 20.53 -4.11 -20.79
C ILE A 19 20.13 -5.48 -20.24
N ARG A 20 20.44 -5.75 -18.96
CA ARG A 20 20.02 -6.98 -18.28
C ARG A 20 18.50 -6.96 -18.12
N GLN A 21 17.77 -7.26 -19.19
CA GLN A 21 16.36 -7.55 -19.15
C GLN A 21 16.16 -9.04 -19.38
N ALA A 22 16.19 -9.78 -18.28
CA ALA A 22 15.61 -11.12 -18.21
C ALA A 22 15.15 -11.39 -16.78
N SER A 23 14.29 -10.52 -16.24
CA SER A 23 13.44 -10.95 -15.12
C SER A 23 12.21 -11.59 -15.71
N PHE A 24 12.15 -12.92 -15.64
CA PHE A 24 10.91 -13.66 -15.84
C PHE A 24 9.80 -12.99 -14.99
N PRO A 25 8.56 -12.79 -15.49
CA PRO A 25 7.48 -12.17 -14.72
C PRO A 25 7.26 -12.84 -13.36
N GLU A 26 7.44 -14.16 -13.28
CA GLU A 26 7.36 -14.93 -12.04
C GLU A 26 8.48 -14.64 -11.03
N SER A 27 9.62 -14.10 -11.47
CA SER A 27 10.77 -13.85 -10.58
C SER A 27 10.46 -12.83 -9.48
N HIS A 28 9.56 -11.87 -9.75
CA HIS A 28 9.22 -10.83 -8.78
C HIS A 28 8.32 -11.35 -7.66
N LEU A 29 7.56 -12.42 -7.90
CA LEU A 29 6.70 -13.03 -6.88
C LEU A 29 7.52 -13.67 -5.76
N GLN A 30 8.73 -14.14 -6.07
CA GLN A 30 9.65 -14.75 -5.11
C GLN A 30 10.53 -13.71 -4.39
N GLN A 31 10.36 -12.42 -4.70
CA GLN A 31 11.11 -11.34 -4.06
C GLN A 31 10.31 -10.75 -2.90
N THR A 32 11.02 -10.29 -1.88
CA THR A 32 10.44 -9.47 -0.81
C THR A 32 10.02 -8.10 -1.35
N PRO A 33 8.99 -7.48 -0.78
CA PRO A 33 8.46 -6.22 -1.26
C PRO A 33 9.46 -5.08 -1.06
N ALA A 34 9.51 -4.20 -2.05
CA ALA A 34 10.15 -2.90 -1.96
C ALA A 34 9.09 -1.80 -1.97
N TRP A 35 9.44 -0.67 -1.38
CA TRP A 35 8.48 0.33 -0.93
C TRP A 35 8.84 1.70 -1.49
N GLN A 36 7.97 2.31 -2.30
CA GLN A 36 8.21 3.63 -2.89
C GLN A 36 7.16 4.67 -2.43
N PHE A 37 7.63 5.88 -2.09
CA PHE A 37 6.81 6.95 -1.48
C PHE A 37 6.59 8.17 -2.38
N HIS A 38 7.19 8.25 -3.58
CA HIS A 38 7.13 9.49 -4.37
C HIS A 38 5.73 9.80 -4.93
N LEU A 39 4.79 8.85 -4.92
CA LEU A 39 3.40 9.03 -5.36
C LEU A 39 2.44 9.27 -4.19
N CYS A 40 2.95 9.35 -2.95
CA CYS A 40 2.11 9.56 -1.79
C CYS A 40 1.39 10.91 -1.90
N ASP A 41 0.07 10.88 -1.98
CA ASP A 41 -0.75 12.08 -1.91
C ASP A 41 -0.81 12.53 -0.45
N ARG A 42 -0.31 13.72 -0.17
CA ARG A 42 -0.17 14.18 1.21
C ARG A 42 -1.40 14.91 1.71
N GLU A 43 -2.01 15.70 0.84
CA GLU A 43 -2.93 16.78 1.24
C GLU A 43 -4.40 16.39 1.19
N HIS A 44 -4.75 15.22 0.64
CA HIS A 44 -6.15 14.83 0.54
C HIS A 44 -6.81 14.74 1.95
N PRO A 45 -7.95 15.42 2.20
CA PRO A 45 -8.49 15.61 3.54
C PRO A 45 -8.92 14.32 4.25
N LEU A 46 -9.26 13.27 3.50
CA LEU A 46 -9.70 11.99 4.06
C LEU A 46 -8.61 10.91 4.03
N TRP A 47 -7.69 11.00 3.07
CA TRP A 47 -6.87 9.85 2.66
C TRP A 47 -5.40 10.20 2.41
N GLY A 48 -5.09 11.49 2.52
CA GLY A 48 -3.75 12.00 2.40
C GLY A 48 -2.91 11.55 3.58
N TRP A 49 -1.63 11.37 3.37
CA TRP A 49 -0.73 10.93 4.43
C TRP A 49 -0.65 11.90 5.61
N ASP A 50 -0.86 13.20 5.37
CA ASP A 50 -0.77 14.21 6.42
C ASP A 50 -1.96 14.14 7.41
N THR A 51 -3.08 13.48 7.05
CA THR A 51 -4.25 13.33 7.94
C THR A 51 -3.98 12.46 9.16
N LEU A 52 -2.98 11.58 9.09
CA LEU A 52 -2.60 10.67 10.19
C LEU A 52 -1.74 11.35 11.26
N GLY A 53 -1.11 12.49 10.93
CA GLY A 53 -0.01 13.05 11.71
C GLY A 53 1.22 12.14 11.77
N GLU A 54 2.33 12.67 12.30
CA GLU A 54 3.63 11.98 12.30
C GLU A 54 3.57 10.62 13.01
N GLN A 55 2.93 10.55 14.18
CA GLN A 55 2.82 9.31 14.95
C GLN A 55 1.96 8.27 14.25
N GLY A 56 0.87 8.70 13.58
CA GLY A 56 0.03 7.81 12.79
C GLY A 56 0.78 7.21 11.60
N ILE A 57 1.57 8.03 10.89
CA ILE A 57 2.43 7.58 9.79
C ILE A 57 3.45 6.55 10.30
N ILE A 58 4.19 6.86 11.36
CA ILE A 58 5.20 5.95 11.93
C ILE A 58 4.57 4.63 12.36
N SER A 59 3.41 4.69 13.04
CA SER A 59 2.68 3.50 13.48
C SER A 59 2.25 2.63 12.31
N LEU A 60 1.63 3.22 11.28
CA LEU A 60 1.17 2.52 10.09
C LEU A 60 2.33 1.87 9.32
N LEU A 61 3.42 2.62 9.10
CA LEU A 61 4.59 2.08 8.42
C LEU A 61 5.28 1.00 9.24
N ARG A 62 5.36 1.14 10.57
CA ARG A 62 5.91 0.09 11.43
C ARG A 62 5.10 -1.20 11.30
N GLN A 63 3.78 -1.13 11.38
CA GLN A 63 2.90 -2.29 11.22
C GLN A 63 3.07 -2.94 9.84
N GLN A 64 3.09 -2.14 8.78
CA GLN A 64 3.34 -2.62 7.42
C GLN A 64 4.68 -3.34 7.32
N LEU A 65 5.77 -2.69 7.73
CA LEU A 65 7.12 -3.22 7.57
C LEU A 65 7.29 -4.53 8.36
N GLN A 66 6.93 -4.54 9.64
CA GLN A 66 7.03 -5.73 10.49
C GLN A 66 6.21 -6.93 9.96
N SER A 67 5.08 -6.66 9.30
CA SER A 67 4.21 -7.73 8.81
C SER A 67 4.70 -8.37 7.52
N PHE A 68 5.43 -7.63 6.68
CA PHE A 68 5.73 -8.03 5.31
C PHE A 68 7.23 -8.09 4.96
N GLU A 69 8.13 -7.62 5.83
CA GLU A 69 9.56 -7.54 5.52
C GLU A 69 10.22 -8.90 5.27
N SER A 70 9.71 -9.97 5.90
CA SER A 70 10.21 -11.33 5.73
C SER A 70 9.45 -12.14 4.68
N MET A 71 8.39 -11.58 4.09
CA MET A 71 7.50 -12.30 3.18
C MET A 71 7.80 -11.93 1.73
N THR A 72 7.74 -12.91 0.86
CA THR A 72 7.71 -12.70 -0.59
C THR A 72 6.33 -12.23 -1.04
N TRP A 73 6.23 -11.58 -2.19
CA TRP A 73 4.93 -11.21 -2.78
C TRP A 73 4.00 -12.41 -2.95
N SER A 74 4.55 -13.58 -3.33
CA SER A 74 3.79 -14.82 -3.48
C SER A 74 3.17 -15.30 -2.17
N GLU A 75 3.86 -15.10 -1.05
CA GLU A 75 3.32 -15.41 0.28
C GLU A 75 2.26 -14.40 0.69
N ILE A 76 2.51 -13.10 0.46
CA ILE A 76 1.56 -12.02 0.74
C ILE A 76 0.23 -12.24 0.00
N ASP A 77 0.29 -12.52 -1.30
CA ASP A 77 -0.89 -12.75 -2.13
C ASP A 77 -1.72 -13.96 -1.67
N ARG A 78 -1.06 -14.97 -1.07
CA ARG A 78 -1.71 -16.18 -0.54
C ARG A 78 -2.31 -16.00 0.84
N VAL A 79 -1.99 -14.93 1.57
CA VAL A 79 -2.59 -14.69 2.90
C VAL A 79 -4.09 -14.42 2.70
N SER A 80 -4.92 -15.42 3.00
CA SER A 80 -6.37 -15.28 3.01
C SER A 80 -6.86 -14.82 4.39
N GLY A 81 -7.80 -13.90 4.40
CA GLY A 81 -8.21 -13.18 5.61
C GLY A 81 -9.23 -13.91 6.44
N GLY A 82 -8.91 -15.09 6.96
CA GLY A 82 -9.77 -15.85 7.89
C GLY A 82 -11.19 -16.15 7.38
N ARG A 83 -11.53 -15.78 6.15
CA ARG A 83 -12.81 -16.05 5.48
C ARG A 83 -12.58 -17.10 4.41
N ILE A 84 -13.59 -17.95 4.24
CA ILE A 84 -13.65 -19.01 3.22
C ILE A 84 -13.62 -18.40 1.81
N VAL A 85 -14.02 -17.13 1.65
CA VAL A 85 -14.05 -16.40 0.38
C VAL A 85 -13.51 -14.98 0.59
N GLY A 86 -12.53 -14.58 -0.23
CA GLY A 86 -11.94 -13.24 -0.27
C GLY A 86 -10.43 -13.22 0.02
N THR A 87 -9.65 -12.62 -0.87
CA THR A 87 -8.20 -12.39 -0.67
C THR A 87 -7.98 -11.12 0.14
N ASN A 88 -7.01 -11.12 1.06
CA ASN A 88 -6.67 -9.92 1.83
C ASN A 88 -6.07 -8.80 0.97
N HIS A 89 -5.44 -9.20 -0.12
CA HIS A 89 -4.68 -8.35 -1.01
C HIS A 89 -5.17 -8.63 -2.43
N HIS A 90 -5.51 -7.58 -3.17
CA HIS A 90 -5.98 -7.70 -4.55
C HIS A 90 -5.86 -6.37 -5.30
N SER A 91 -5.76 -6.46 -6.62
CA SER A 91 -5.93 -5.30 -7.50
C SER A 91 -7.42 -4.97 -7.62
N LEU A 92 -7.72 -3.67 -7.61
CA LEU A 92 -9.03 -3.08 -7.84
C LEU A 92 -8.94 -2.20 -9.07
N THR A 93 -9.88 -2.36 -10.01
CA THR A 93 -9.99 -1.43 -11.13
C THR A 93 -10.46 -0.07 -10.63
N VAL A 94 -10.03 1.00 -11.31
CA VAL A 94 -10.43 2.37 -10.98
C VAL A 94 -11.96 2.52 -10.96
N ASP A 95 -12.68 1.76 -11.78
CA ASP A 95 -14.15 1.76 -11.80
C ASP A 95 -14.80 1.31 -10.50
N GLY A 96 -14.12 0.49 -9.69
CA GLY A 96 -14.59 0.02 -8.39
C GLY A 96 -14.48 1.04 -7.25
N PHE A 97 -13.91 2.22 -7.53
CA PHE A 97 -13.76 3.30 -6.54
C PHE A 97 -14.93 4.28 -6.57
N THR A 98 -15.18 4.96 -5.45
CA THR A 98 -16.16 6.06 -5.37
C THR A 98 -15.82 7.18 -6.35
N LYS A 99 -16.83 7.99 -6.73
CA LYS A 99 -16.61 9.10 -7.67
C LYS A 99 -15.50 10.05 -7.22
N GLY A 100 -15.49 10.46 -5.95
CA GLY A 100 -14.48 11.37 -5.43
C GLY A 100 -13.06 10.78 -5.49
N ALA A 101 -12.92 9.49 -5.23
CA ALA A 101 -11.65 8.78 -5.38
C ALA A 101 -11.20 8.70 -6.84
N ARG A 102 -12.12 8.40 -7.77
CA ARG A 102 -11.82 8.39 -9.21
C ARG A 102 -11.41 9.76 -9.73
N ASP A 103 -12.15 10.80 -9.35
CA ASP A 103 -11.83 12.19 -9.71
C ASP A 103 -10.41 12.55 -9.22
N ARG A 104 -10.07 12.21 -7.97
CA ARG A 104 -8.74 12.46 -7.42
C ARG A 104 -7.64 11.64 -8.11
N LEU A 105 -7.90 10.38 -8.47
CA LEU A 105 -6.96 9.58 -9.26
C LEU A 105 -6.73 10.19 -10.63
N ASP A 106 -7.77 10.71 -11.27
CA ASP A 106 -7.65 11.40 -12.54
C ASP A 106 -6.86 12.71 -12.41
N GLU A 107 -7.04 13.47 -11.33
CA GLU A 107 -6.22 14.66 -11.05
C GLU A 107 -4.72 14.33 -10.94
N ILE A 108 -4.37 13.28 -10.20
CA ILE A 108 -2.97 12.90 -9.93
C ILE A 108 -2.34 12.26 -11.17
N PHE A 109 -3.05 11.34 -11.83
CA PHE A 109 -2.49 10.47 -12.88
C PHE A 109 -2.94 10.84 -14.29
N LYS A 110 -3.90 11.74 -14.47
CA LYS A 110 -4.43 12.20 -15.77
C LYS A 110 -4.93 11.04 -16.63
N GLY A 111 -5.75 10.16 -16.04
CA GLY A 111 -6.32 9.00 -16.70
C GLY A 111 -5.35 7.87 -17.06
N LYS A 112 -4.10 7.90 -16.58
CA LYS A 112 -3.06 6.91 -16.95
C LYS A 112 -3.06 5.64 -16.09
N ILE A 113 -4.00 5.51 -15.16
CA ILE A 113 -4.04 4.41 -14.21
C ILE A 113 -5.37 3.68 -14.33
N GLU A 114 -5.31 2.36 -14.42
CA GLU A 114 -6.49 1.50 -14.61
C GLU A 114 -6.79 0.67 -13.37
N GLU A 115 -5.78 0.37 -12.56
CA GLU A 115 -5.91 -0.42 -11.34
C GLU A 115 -5.00 0.07 -10.21
N LEU A 116 -5.43 -0.24 -8.99
CA LEU A 116 -4.67 -0.05 -7.76
C LEU A 116 -4.63 -1.34 -6.96
N PHE A 117 -3.46 -1.64 -6.40
CA PHE A 117 -3.29 -2.74 -5.47
C PHE A 117 -3.70 -2.33 -4.06
N SER A 118 -4.62 -3.08 -3.46
CA SER A 118 -5.03 -2.92 -2.07
C SER A 118 -4.20 -3.83 -1.17
N LEU A 119 -3.39 -3.22 -0.30
CA LEU A 119 -2.62 -3.92 0.72
C LEU A 119 -3.29 -3.74 2.08
N ARG A 120 -3.93 -4.80 2.59
CA ARG A 120 -4.50 -4.84 3.93
C ARG A 120 -3.41 -4.84 5.01
N ILE A 121 -3.48 -3.90 5.95
CA ILE A 121 -2.57 -3.87 7.11
C ILE A 121 -3.24 -4.54 8.32
N ASN A 122 -4.50 -4.21 8.57
CA ASN A 122 -5.31 -4.84 9.61
C ASN A 122 -6.77 -4.96 9.14
N ASN A 123 -7.75 -5.13 10.03
CA ASN A 123 -9.14 -5.33 9.61
C ASN A 123 -9.76 -4.11 8.92
N THR A 124 -9.36 -2.90 9.32
CA THR A 124 -9.97 -1.63 8.88
C THR A 124 -9.04 -0.80 8.01
N VAL A 125 -7.72 -0.98 8.16
CA VAL A 125 -6.72 -0.13 7.51
C VAL A 125 -6.14 -0.80 6.27
N ARG A 126 -6.13 -0.07 5.15
CA ARG A 126 -5.51 -0.48 3.90
C ARG A 126 -4.60 0.59 3.34
N ILE A 127 -3.59 0.15 2.59
CA ILE A 127 -2.71 1.00 1.81
C ILE A 127 -2.98 0.71 0.34
N TYR A 128 -3.20 1.75 -0.45
CA TYR A 128 -3.39 1.64 -1.89
C TYR A 128 -2.15 2.13 -2.63
N GLY A 129 -1.82 1.45 -3.72
CA GLY A 129 -0.68 1.83 -4.54
C GLY A 129 -0.60 1.07 -5.85
N ILE A 130 0.35 1.46 -6.69
CA ILE A 130 0.67 0.76 -7.93
C ILE A 130 1.70 -0.31 -7.62
N ARG A 131 1.41 -1.56 -7.97
CA ARG A 131 2.37 -2.66 -7.84
C ARG A 131 3.07 -2.88 -9.19
N GLU A 132 4.38 -2.65 -9.22
CA GLU A 132 5.22 -2.87 -10.39
C GLU A 132 6.40 -3.78 -10.01
N GLY A 133 6.37 -5.03 -10.49
CA GLY A 133 7.35 -6.05 -10.11
C GLY A 133 7.35 -6.26 -8.60
N ARG A 134 8.51 -6.06 -7.95
CA ARG A 134 8.63 -6.15 -6.48
C ARG A 134 8.25 -4.88 -5.73
N VAL A 135 8.01 -3.76 -6.41
CA VAL A 135 7.84 -2.45 -5.79
C VAL A 135 6.35 -2.12 -5.65
N LEU A 136 5.92 -1.73 -4.45
CA LEU A 136 4.64 -1.05 -4.26
C LEU A 136 4.88 0.47 -4.14
N LYS A 137 4.36 1.21 -5.11
CA LYS A 137 4.35 2.68 -5.13
C LYS A 137 3.09 3.16 -4.42
N ARG A 138 3.23 3.59 -3.17
CA ARG A 138 2.10 4.00 -2.35
C ARG A 138 1.51 5.32 -2.82
N ILE A 139 0.20 5.42 -2.73
CA ILE A 139 -0.56 6.62 -3.08
C ILE A 139 -1.33 7.09 -1.84
N TRP A 140 -2.24 6.25 -1.34
CA TRP A 140 -3.13 6.58 -0.23
C TRP A 140 -3.13 5.53 0.88
N HIS A 141 -3.66 5.93 2.02
CA HIS A 141 -4.15 5.02 3.05
C HIS A 141 -5.67 5.19 3.19
N ASP A 142 -6.33 4.11 3.62
CA ASP A 142 -7.75 4.07 3.97
C ASP A 142 -7.86 3.58 5.40
N PRO A 143 -8.20 4.46 6.36
CA PRO A 143 -8.31 4.09 7.76
C PRO A 143 -9.62 3.39 8.12
N HIS A 144 -10.62 3.41 7.24
CA HIS A 144 -12.02 3.09 7.57
C HIS A 144 -12.66 2.03 6.66
N HIS A 145 -11.85 1.18 6.03
CA HIS A 145 -12.38 0.19 5.11
C HIS A 145 -13.41 -0.73 5.79
N GLY A 146 -14.65 -0.72 5.28
CA GLY A 146 -15.76 -1.57 5.73
C GLY A 146 -16.50 -1.10 6.98
N THR A 147 -16.22 0.11 7.48
CA THR A 147 -16.83 0.62 8.72
C THR A 147 -17.85 1.75 8.57
N ASN A 148 -17.98 2.47 7.43
CA ASN A 148 -19.04 3.46 7.10
C ASN A 148 -18.76 4.13 5.72
N ASN A 149 -19.67 5.01 5.26
CA ASN A 149 -19.71 5.81 4.01
C ASN A 149 -18.42 6.52 3.53
N ASP A 150 -17.32 6.50 4.29
CA ASP A 150 -16.05 7.16 3.96
C ASP A 150 -15.00 6.20 3.37
N SER A 151 -15.36 4.91 3.24
CA SER A 151 -14.52 3.92 2.60
C SER A 151 -14.48 4.12 1.08
N PHE A 152 -13.30 3.92 0.48
CA PHE A 152 -13.06 4.17 -0.95
C PHE A 152 -13.90 3.34 -1.93
N THR A 153 -14.51 2.26 -1.44
CA THR A 153 -15.16 1.22 -2.24
C THR A 153 -16.65 1.05 -1.92
N ASP A 154 -17.23 1.88 -1.04
CA ASP A 154 -18.66 1.76 -0.77
C ASP A 154 -19.50 2.49 -1.81
N HIS A 155 -20.26 1.70 -2.56
CA HIS A 155 -21.41 2.17 -3.31
C HIS A 155 -22.50 2.54 -2.30
N LEU A 156 -22.69 3.84 -2.03
CA LEU A 156 -23.98 4.51 -1.90
C LEU A 156 -23.83 5.95 -1.37
N GLY A 157 -24.37 6.91 -2.14
CA GLY A 157 -25.08 8.06 -1.61
C GLY A 157 -24.28 9.16 -0.93
N GLN A 158 -23.97 10.20 -1.70
CA GLN A 158 -23.66 11.56 -1.23
C GLN A 158 -24.51 12.00 -0.03
N GLN A 159 -23.85 12.32 1.09
CA GLN A 159 -24.17 13.50 1.89
C GLN A 159 -22.87 14.14 2.37
N ALA A 160 -22.66 15.40 1.98
CA ALA A 160 -21.54 16.21 2.42
C ALA A 160 -21.62 16.46 3.94
N MET A 161 -20.50 16.28 4.65
CA MET A 161 -20.35 16.69 6.05
C MET A 161 -19.48 17.94 6.14
N PRO A 162 -19.78 18.86 7.08
CA PRO A 162 -19.20 20.20 7.11
C PRO A 162 -17.75 20.19 7.62
N VAL A 163 -16.96 21.11 7.06
CA VAL A 163 -15.63 21.46 7.54
C VAL A 163 -15.68 21.90 9.01
N GLY A 164 -15.04 21.12 9.88
CA GLY A 164 -14.71 21.55 11.23
C GLY A 164 -15.03 20.55 12.32
N PHE A 165 -14.26 19.47 12.44
CA PHE A 165 -14.08 18.77 13.71
C PHE A 165 -12.64 18.28 13.82
N SER A 166 -11.87 18.93 14.69
CA SER A 166 -10.60 18.41 15.19
C SER A 166 -10.91 17.28 16.16
N LEU A 167 -10.48 16.06 15.84
CA LEU A 167 -10.48 14.94 16.76
C LEU A 167 -9.05 14.46 16.92
N CYS A 168 -8.44 14.89 18.03
CA CYS A 168 -7.33 14.18 18.65
C CYS A 168 -7.78 12.73 18.89
N VAL A 169 -7.09 11.79 18.26
CA VAL A 169 -7.36 10.37 18.42
C VAL A 169 -6.66 9.89 19.70
N GLU A 170 -7.41 9.80 20.78
CA GLU A 170 -6.96 9.30 22.09
C GLU A 170 -6.94 7.77 22.08
N TRP A 171 -5.79 7.18 21.73
CA TRP A 171 -5.50 5.76 21.97
C TRP A 171 -4.62 5.61 23.21
N ALA A 172 -5.17 5.03 24.29
CA ALA A 172 -4.51 4.04 25.15
C ALA A 172 -5.20 3.93 26.53
N ARG A 173 -6.30 3.18 26.63
CA ARG A 173 -6.69 2.54 27.90
C ARG A 173 -7.36 1.20 27.67
N HIS A 174 -6.56 0.16 27.46
CA HIS A 174 -6.91 -1.18 27.93
C HIS A 174 -5.67 -1.82 28.57
N PRO A 175 -5.64 -2.01 29.89
CA PRO A 175 -4.62 -2.83 30.54
C PRO A 175 -4.91 -4.31 30.29
N PHE A 176 -3.85 -5.06 29.96
CA PHE A 176 -3.84 -6.51 29.88
C PHE A 176 -4.44 -7.15 31.15
N PRO A 177 -5.21 -8.26 31.05
CA PRO A 177 -5.64 -9.00 32.24
C PRO A 177 -4.44 -9.76 32.83
N PHE A 178 -4.16 -9.47 34.09
CA PHE A 178 -3.17 -10.14 34.92
C PHE A 178 -3.51 -11.63 35.12
N PHE A 179 -2.47 -12.46 35.09
CA PHE A 179 -2.44 -13.84 35.57
C PHE A 179 -3.01 -13.97 36.99
N HIS A 180 -3.90 -14.95 37.21
CA HIS A 180 -4.30 -15.40 38.54
C HIS A 180 -3.19 -16.29 39.16
N PRO A 181 -2.79 -16.09 40.43
CA PRO A 181 -2.04 -17.09 41.17
C PRO A 181 -2.99 -18.10 41.84
N CYS A 182 -2.64 -19.38 41.73
CA CYS A 182 -3.23 -20.51 42.44
C CYS A 182 -3.30 -20.28 43.96
N ALA A 183 -4.48 -20.50 44.55
CA ALA A 183 -4.62 -20.66 45.99
C ALA A 183 -4.20 -22.08 46.40
N PHE A 184 -3.15 -22.19 47.21
CA PHE A 184 -2.82 -23.38 47.99
C PHE A 184 -3.74 -23.42 49.23
N ASN A 185 -4.52 -24.49 49.38
CA ASN A 185 -5.24 -24.78 50.63
C ASN A 185 -4.26 -25.34 51.66
N LEU A 186 -4.10 -24.65 52.79
CA LEU A 186 -3.52 -25.24 54.00
C LEU A 186 -4.64 -25.91 54.80
N VAL A 187 -4.52 -27.21 55.02
CA VAL A 187 -5.28 -27.96 56.03
C VAL A 187 -4.53 -27.82 57.35
N SER A 188 -5.18 -27.26 58.37
CA SER A 188 -4.70 -27.34 59.75
C SER A 188 -5.41 -28.49 60.47
N ALA A 189 -4.61 -29.31 61.15
CA ALA A 189 -5.03 -30.30 62.14
C ALA A 189 -5.25 -29.64 63.52
#